data_AF-A0AAE4TV37-F1
#
_entry.id   AF-A0AAE4TV37-F1
#
_cell.length_a   1.000
_cell.length_b   1.000
_cell.length_c   1.000
_cell.angle_alpha   90.00
_cell.angle_beta   90.00
_cell.angle_gamma   90.00
#
_symmetry.space_group_name_H-M   'P 1'
#
loop_
_entity.id
_entity.type
_entity.pdbx_description
1 polymer ?
#
loop_
_entity_poly.entity_id
_entity_poly.type
_entity_poly.pdbx_seq_one_letter_code
_entity_poly.pdbx_strand_id
1 'polypeptide(L)'
;MANEEQDRIENQVYSNRVLRSEFDANWETCISKSGYVIYVATSNNAEVIVLLADGSSKLLIFEQGGKVVVGGGGTSHYSKPHIARNI
;
A
#
# COMPACT_ATOMS: atom_id res chain seq x y z
N MET A 1 28.25 6.44 -2.88
CA MET A 1 27.55 5.56 -3.83
C MET A 1 26.20 5.27 -3.20
N ALA A 2 25.12 5.84 -3.73
CA ALA A 2 23.78 5.57 -3.24
C ALA A 2 23.46 4.11 -3.58
N ASN A 3 23.07 3.31 -2.59
CA ASN A 3 22.49 2.00 -2.85
C ASN A 3 21.20 2.27 -3.64
N GLU A 4 21.17 1.91 -4.91
CA GLU A 4 19.90 1.82 -5.65
C GLU A 4 19.07 0.73 -4.96
N GLU A 5 18.12 1.14 -4.12
CA GLU A 5 17.23 0.22 -3.44
C GLU A 5 16.36 -0.48 -4.50
N GLN A 6 16.55 -1.79 -4.61
CA GLN A 6 15.98 -2.58 -5.68
C GLN A 6 14.48 -2.74 -5.50
N ASP A 7 13.71 -2.39 -6.53
CA ASP A 7 12.28 -2.64 -6.60
C ASP A 7 11.99 -4.12 -6.40
N ARG A 8 11.12 -4.42 -5.43
CA ARG A 8 10.68 -5.79 -5.15
C ARG A 8 9.25 -5.94 -5.64
N ILE A 9 9.03 -6.85 -6.60
CA ILE A 9 7.69 -7.31 -6.94
C ILE A 9 7.22 -8.22 -5.80
N GLU A 10 6.21 -7.77 -5.06
CA GLU A 10 5.64 -8.51 -3.98
C GLU A 10 4.31 -9.15 -4.40
N ASN A 11 4.06 -10.36 -3.89
CA ASN A 11 2.77 -11.00 -3.96
C ASN A 11 1.84 -10.39 -2.89
N GLN A 12 0.82 -11.13 -2.48
CA GLN A 12 -0.12 -10.64 -1.47
C GLN A 12 0.60 -10.63 -0.13
N VAL A 13 0.65 -9.47 0.52
CA VAL A 13 1.29 -9.30 1.83
C VAL A 13 0.40 -8.49 2.77
N TYR A 14 0.72 -8.50 4.05
CA TYR A 14 0.07 -7.66 5.05
C TYR A 14 1.10 -7.09 6.02
N SER A 15 0.74 -6.00 6.69
CA SER A 15 1.52 -5.40 7.78
C SER A 15 0.57 -4.97 8.89
N ASN A 16 0.98 -5.15 10.15
CA ASN A 16 0.31 -4.62 11.33
C ASN A 16 1.10 -3.46 11.97
N ARG A 17 2.06 -2.89 11.23
CA ARG A 17 2.98 -1.85 11.71
C ARG A 17 2.79 -0.53 10.97
N VAL A 18 1.69 -0.37 10.23
CA VAL A 18 1.42 0.85 9.47
C VAL A 18 0.90 1.92 10.40
N LEU A 19 1.58 3.07 10.44
CA LEU A 19 1.12 4.25 11.16
C LEU A 19 0.25 5.14 10.28
N ARG A 20 0.60 5.25 8.99
CA ARG A 20 -0.09 6.10 8.02
C ARG A 20 0.06 5.54 6.60
N SER A 21 -1.00 5.69 5.80
CA SER A 21 -0.97 5.45 4.36
C SER A 21 -1.47 6.70 3.63
N GLU A 22 -0.72 7.14 2.63
CA GLU A 22 -1.04 8.28 1.79
C GLU A 22 -1.23 7.79 0.36
N PHE A 23 -2.43 7.99 -0.17
CA PHE A 23 -2.83 7.51 -1.49
C PHE A 23 -2.81 8.68 -2.48
N ASP A 24 -2.33 8.43 -3.69
CA ASP A 24 -2.43 9.40 -4.78
C ASP A 24 -3.88 9.56 -5.30
N ALA A 25 -4.06 10.31 -6.39
CA ALA A 25 -5.38 10.54 -6.98
C ALA A 25 -5.96 9.32 -7.74
N ASN A 26 -5.22 8.21 -7.84
CA ASN A 26 -5.57 7.04 -8.63
C ASN A 26 -6.28 5.96 -7.79
N TRP A 27 -6.96 6.38 -6.71
CA TRP A 27 -7.66 5.47 -5.81
C TRP A 27 -9.11 5.90 -5.60
N GLU A 28 -10.00 4.91 -5.61
CA GLU A 28 -11.34 5.04 -5.05
C GLU A 28 -11.41 4.36 -3.69
N THR A 29 -12.27 4.87 -2.81
CA THR A 29 -12.42 4.35 -1.44
C THR A 29 -13.84 3.85 -1.22
N CYS A 30 -13.97 2.66 -0.63
CA CYS A 30 -15.24 2.15 -0.10
C CYS A 30 -15.05 1.54 1.29
N ILE A 31 -16.15 1.42 2.04
CA ILE A 31 -16.17 0.82 3.39
C ILE A 31 -16.89 -0.52 3.31
N SER A 32 -16.26 -1.58 3.82
CA SER A 32 -16.85 -2.91 3.88
C SER A 32 -17.94 -2.99 4.95
N LYS A 33 -18.84 -3.98 4.83
CA LYS A 33 -19.84 -4.28 5.87
C LYS A 33 -19.21 -4.59 7.24
N SER A 34 -17.97 -5.09 7.25
CA SER A 34 -17.21 -5.39 8.47
C SER A 34 -16.38 -4.21 8.98
N GLY A 35 -16.50 -3.02 8.39
CA GLY A 35 -15.84 -1.80 8.86
C GLY A 35 -14.40 -1.60 8.37
N TYR A 36 -13.96 -2.38 7.38
CA TYR A 36 -12.66 -2.14 6.74
C TYR A 36 -12.77 -1.01 5.72
N VAL A 37 -11.73 -0.18 5.62
CA VAL A 37 -11.58 0.76 4.52
C VAL A 37 -10.85 0.04 3.39
N ILE A 38 -11.44 0.05 2.20
CA ILE A 38 -10.90 -0.60 1.01
C ILE A 38 -10.59 0.49 -0.02
N TYR A 39 -9.34 0.59 -0.39
CA TYR A 39 -8.86 1.40 -1.49
C TYR A 39 -8.70 0.53 -2.72
N VAL A 40 -9.20 0.97 -3.88
CA VAL A 40 -9.07 0.27 -5.15
C VAL A 40 -8.40 1.20 -6.16
N ALA A 41 -7.32 0.71 -6.79
CA ALA A 41 -6.60 1.44 -7.82
C ALA A 41 -7.48 1.63 -9.06
N THR A 42 -7.67 2.87 -9.50
CA THR A 42 -8.49 3.22 -10.65
C THR A 42 -7.68 3.30 -11.95
N SER A 43 -6.35 3.37 -11.86
CA SER A 43 -5.41 3.34 -12.97
C SER A 43 -4.18 2.49 -12.67
N ASN A 44 -3.37 2.22 -13.70
CA ASN A 44 -2.03 1.67 -13.52
C ASN A 44 -1.11 2.70 -12.87
N ASN A 45 -0.04 2.22 -12.23
CA ASN A 45 0.89 3.03 -11.45
C ASN A 45 0.22 3.81 -10.31
N ALA A 46 -0.81 3.25 -9.68
CA ALA A 46 -1.44 3.85 -8.51
C ALA A 46 -0.50 3.72 -7.30
N GLU A 47 -0.13 4.84 -6.70
CA GLU A 47 0.88 4.91 -5.65
C GLU A 47 0.24 4.99 -4.26
N VAL A 48 0.85 4.30 -3.30
CA VAL A 48 0.62 4.54 -1.87
C VAL A 48 1.94 4.63 -1.12
N ILE A 49 2.10 5.68 -0.33
CA ILE A 49 3.22 5.84 0.59
C ILE A 49 2.79 5.33 1.96
N VAL A 50 3.59 4.45 2.55
CA VAL A 50 3.31 3.80 3.83
C VAL A 50 4.40 4.18 4.84
N LEU A 51 4.01 4.84 5.93
CA LEU A 51 4.87 5.09 7.08
C LEU A 51 4.73 3.95 8.09
N LEU A 52 5.86 3.32 8.43
CA LEU A 52 5.92 2.20 9.36
C LEU A 52 6.30 2.65 10.78
N ALA A 53 5.98 1.81 11.76
CA ALA A 53 6.21 2.08 13.19
C ALA A 53 7.69 2.26 13.58
N ASP A 54 8.63 1.82 12.75
CA ASP A 54 10.07 2.03 12.94
C ASP A 54 10.57 3.35 12.32
N GLY A 55 9.67 4.17 11.76
CA GLY A 55 9.99 5.43 11.10
C GLY A 55 10.40 5.28 9.63
N SER A 56 10.55 4.05 9.12
CA SER A 56 10.82 3.84 7.70
C SER A 56 9.58 4.08 6.84
N SER A 57 9.80 4.47 5.58
CA SER A 57 8.74 4.64 4.60
C SER A 57 8.91 3.69 3.42
N LYS A 58 7.79 3.33 2.81
CA LYS A 58 7.79 2.55 1.56
C LYS A 58 6.84 3.18 0.56
N LEU A 59 7.27 3.23 -0.69
CA LEU A 59 6.41 3.46 -1.84
C LEU A 59 5.93 2.11 -2.36
N LEU A 60 4.61 1.94 -2.44
CA LEU A 60 4.00 0.79 -3.08
C LEU A 60 3.27 1.23 -4.35
N ILE A 61 3.44 0.48 -5.43
CA ILE A 61 2.88 0.82 -6.75
C ILE A 61 2.02 -0.34 -7.25
N PHE A 62 0.78 -0.05 -7.61
CA PHE A 62 -0.23 -1.01 -8.01
C PHE A 62 -0.68 -0.79 -9.47
N GLU A 63 -1.01 -1.90 -10.13
CA GLU A 63 -1.78 -1.87 -11.37
C GLU A 63 -3.27 -1.61 -11.10
N GLN A 64 -4.01 -1.22 -12.13
CA GLN A 64 -5.44 -0.98 -12.05
C GLN A 64 -6.18 -2.18 -11.43
N GLY A 65 -7.09 -1.91 -10.49
CA GLY A 65 -7.83 -2.92 -9.74
C GLY A 65 -7.09 -3.50 -8.54
N GLY A 66 -5.83 -3.11 -8.32
CA GLY A 66 -5.09 -3.36 -7.08
C GLY A 66 -5.83 -2.81 -5.86
N LYS A 67 -5.66 -3.46 -4.71
CA LYS A 67 -6.42 -3.17 -3.49
C LYS A 67 -5.52 -3.03 -2.28
N VAL A 68 -5.82 -2.04 -1.46
CA VAL A 68 -5.30 -1.89 -0.10
C VAL A 68 -6.46 -1.94 0.88
N VAL A 69 -6.43 -2.89 1.80
CA VAL A 69 -7.49 -3.09 2.80
C VAL A 69 -6.93 -2.70 4.17
N VAL A 70 -7.46 -1.61 4.73
CA VAL A 70 -7.02 -1.03 6.00
C VAL A 70 -8.04 -1.38 7.09
N GLY A 71 -7.55 -1.97 8.17
CA GLY A 71 -8.28 -2.26 9.39
C GLY A 71 -7.72 -1.50 10.59
N GLY A 72 -8.25 -1.79 11.78
CA GLY A 72 -7.76 -1.20 13.03
C GLY A 72 -6.34 -1.63 13.40
N GLY A 73 -5.69 -0.85 14.28
CA GLY A 73 -4.41 -1.22 14.90
C GLY A 73 -3.21 -1.24 13.95
N GLY A 74 -3.25 -0.47 12.86
CA GLY A 74 -2.16 -0.43 11.87
C GLY A 74 -2.13 -1.63 10.92
N THR A 75 -3.24 -2.36 10.82
CA THR A 75 -3.39 -3.51 9.91
C THR A 75 -3.71 -3.04 8.49
N SER A 76 -2.83 -3.34 7.53
CA SER A 76 -3.04 -3.11 6.11
C SER A 76 -2.71 -4.37 5.31
N HIS A 77 -3.59 -4.75 4.39
CA HIS A 77 -3.38 -5.84 3.44
C HIS A 77 -3.23 -5.28 2.04
N TYR A 78 -2.29 -5.83 1.27
CA TYR A 78 -1.94 -5.36 -0.06
C TYR A 78 -2.17 -6.48 -1.08
N SER A 79 -2.92 -6.21 -2.13
CA SER A 79 -3.20 -7.20 -3.19
C SER A 79 -1.97 -7.51 -4.04
N LYS A 80 -2.01 -8.62 -4.79
CA LYS A 80 -0.93 -9.07 -5.67
C LYS A 80 -1.19 -8.83 -7.15
N PRO A 81 -0.13 -8.73 -7.97
CA PRO A 81 1.22 -8.29 -7.59
C PRO A 81 1.26 -6.76 -7.41
N HIS A 82 2.22 -6.26 -6.63
CA HIS A 82 2.55 -4.83 -6.56
C HIS A 82 4.06 -4.64 -6.41
N ILE A 83 4.56 -3.45 -6.71
CA ILE A 83 5.96 -3.10 -6.51
C ILE A 83 6.10 -2.46 -5.13
N ALA A 84 7.15 -2.82 -4.39
CA ALA A 84 7.53 -2.18 -3.14
C ALA A 84 8.96 -1.62 -3.26
N ARG A 85 9.10 -0.34 -2.92
CA ARG A 85 10.36 0.40 -2.90
C ARG A 85 10.52 1.09 -1.55
N ASN A 86 11.72 1.05 -0.98
CA ASN A 86 12.07 1.83 0.21
C ASN A 86 12.34 3.28 -0.18
N ILE A 87 11.94 4.24 0.66
CA ILE A 87 12.16 5.68 0.44
C ILE A 87 12.53 6.41 1.73
#